data_AF-A0A6P8I1D5-F1
#
_entry.id   AF-A0A6P8I1D5-F1
#
_cell.length_a   1.000
_cell.length_b   1.000
_cell.length_c   1.000
_cell.angle_alpha   90.00
_cell.angle_beta   90.00
_cell.angle_gamma   90.00
#
_symmetry.space_group_name_H-M   'P 1'
#
loop_
_entity.id
_entity.type
_entity.pdbx_description
1 polymer ?
#
loop_
_entity_poly.entity_id
_entity_poly.type
_entity_poly.pdbx_seq_one_letter_code
_entity_poly.pdbx_strand_id
1 'polypeptide(L)'
;MERERHLELNSKKKKGLINLECLKIPMIMFTFLFWLSGIAMIIVGVWTLYYEEQYHLLLGSTRYLIIVGLMIGIGGVVILVCVCGCYGTMKEHRYLLLTFMIMLSLIFIIQLSVGIVAFVHRYQIKDEIYKSTKNTMNLYGSDKGVTVAFDKLHQSFKCCGDLSYASWNSTAWKQSEVSGNNTVPDSCCKTPSLKCGKRDHPSNIYREGCIWELTILFKEHLLILGSVMIGISFLQLIGILMTICALRYVDDYY
;
A
#
# COMPACT_ATOMS: atom_id res chain seq x y z
N MET A 1 -54.50 31.76 1.88
CA MET A 1 -53.98 30.99 3.05
C MET A 1 -53.75 29.51 2.77
N GLU A 2 -54.77 28.66 2.51
CA GLU A 2 -54.54 27.20 2.38
C GLU A 2 -53.86 26.79 1.04
N ARG A 3 -54.26 27.42 -0.08
CA ARG A 3 -53.56 27.26 -1.37
C ARG A 3 -52.13 27.78 -1.35
N GLU A 4 -51.87 28.86 -0.62
CA GLU A 4 -50.52 29.42 -0.47
C GLU A 4 -49.62 28.48 0.33
N ARG A 5 -50.12 27.91 1.44
CA ARG A 5 -49.42 26.87 2.20
C ARG A 5 -49.11 25.63 1.34
N HIS A 6 -50.04 25.20 0.47
CA HIS A 6 -49.79 24.10 -0.46
C HIS A 6 -48.72 24.43 -1.52
N LEU A 7 -48.71 25.65 -2.06
CA LEU A 7 -47.72 26.10 -3.03
C LEU A 7 -46.33 26.25 -2.40
N GLU A 8 -46.25 26.75 -1.17
CA GLU A 8 -45.01 26.83 -0.39
C GLU A 8 -44.44 25.44 -0.09
N LEU A 9 -45.30 24.49 0.31
CA LEU A 9 -44.90 23.10 0.57
C LEU A 9 -44.40 22.42 -0.71
N ASN A 10 -45.08 22.61 -1.84
CA ASN A 10 -44.65 22.09 -3.15
C ASN A 10 -43.35 22.73 -3.64
N SER A 11 -43.17 24.05 -3.44
CA SER A 11 -41.95 24.77 -3.77
C SER A 11 -40.77 24.31 -2.92
N LYS A 12 -40.99 24.10 -1.61
CA LYS A 12 -39.99 23.57 -0.67
C LYS A 12 -39.60 22.14 -1.03
N LYS A 13 -40.57 21.27 -1.36
CA LYS A 13 -40.33 19.89 -1.81
C LYS A 13 -39.56 19.85 -3.15
N LYS A 14 -39.89 20.72 -4.10
CA LYS A 14 -39.18 20.83 -5.39
C LYS A 14 -37.75 21.32 -5.23
N LYS A 15 -37.50 22.34 -4.39
CA LYS A 15 -36.15 22.81 -4.06
C LYS A 15 -35.34 21.73 -3.34
N GLY A 16 -35.96 21.00 -2.42
CA GLY A 16 -35.34 19.86 -1.76
C GLY A 16 -34.92 18.77 -2.74
N LEU A 17 -35.79 18.41 -3.69
CA LEU A 17 -35.53 17.35 -4.66
C LEU A 17 -34.37 17.71 -5.60
N ILE A 18 -34.30 18.97 -6.05
CA ILE A 18 -33.16 19.46 -6.86
C ILE A 18 -31.84 19.39 -6.06
N ASN A 19 -31.86 19.75 -4.79
CA ASN A 19 -30.66 19.67 -3.93
C ASN A 19 -30.21 18.22 -3.68
N LEU A 20 -31.14 17.27 -3.60
CA LEU A 20 -30.83 15.85 -3.46
C LEU A 20 -30.21 15.27 -4.74
N GLU A 21 -30.71 15.62 -5.93
CA GLU A 21 -30.12 15.15 -7.19
C GLU A 21 -28.69 15.67 -7.39
N CYS A 22 -28.43 16.94 -7.04
CA CYS A 22 -27.08 17.51 -7.01
C CYS A 22 -26.13 16.80 -6.04
N LEU A 23 -26.65 16.15 -4.99
CA LEU A 23 -25.86 15.38 -4.02
C LEU A 23 -25.65 13.92 -4.47
N LYS A 24 -26.64 13.31 -5.13
CA LYS A 24 -26.58 11.92 -5.60
C LYS A 24 -25.53 11.71 -6.68
N ILE A 25 -25.47 12.60 -7.68
CA ILE A 25 -24.54 12.47 -8.81
C ILE A 25 -23.08 12.36 -8.33
N PRO A 26 -22.53 13.29 -7.51
CA PRO A 26 -21.16 13.18 -7.04
C PRO A 26 -20.94 11.95 -6.14
N MET A 27 -21.91 11.56 -5.32
CA MET A 27 -21.80 10.33 -4.51
C MET A 27 -21.72 9.06 -5.37
N ILE A 28 -22.53 8.96 -6.42
CA ILE A 28 -22.51 7.82 -7.35
C ILE A 28 -21.21 7.81 -8.15
N MET A 29 -20.78 8.97 -8.66
CA MET A 29 -19.51 9.08 -9.38
C MET A 29 -18.32 8.69 -8.50
N PHE A 30 -18.29 9.18 -7.26
CA PHE A 30 -17.27 8.82 -6.28
C PHE A 30 -17.25 7.32 -6.00
N THR A 31 -18.40 6.73 -5.65
CA THR A 31 -18.48 5.29 -5.34
C THR A 31 -18.11 4.41 -6.52
N PHE A 32 -18.43 4.83 -7.76
CA PHE A 32 -18.03 4.12 -8.98
C PHE A 32 -16.51 4.13 -9.19
N LEU A 33 -15.83 5.25 -8.96
CA LEU A 33 -14.37 5.32 -9.07
C LEU A 33 -13.65 4.39 -8.07
N PHE A 34 -14.13 4.34 -6.82
CA PHE A 34 -13.59 3.41 -5.82
C PHE A 34 -13.95 1.96 -6.11
N TRP A 35 -15.11 1.71 -6.72
CA TRP A 35 -15.47 0.36 -7.16
C TRP A 35 -14.51 -0.15 -8.24
N LEU A 36 -14.15 0.68 -9.21
CA LEU A 36 -13.13 0.36 -10.22
C LEU A 36 -11.75 0.09 -9.60
N SER A 37 -11.34 0.87 -8.59
CA SER A 37 -10.07 0.62 -7.91
C SER A 37 -10.08 -0.70 -7.13
N GLY A 38 -11.20 -1.06 -6.49
CA GLY A 38 -11.37 -2.37 -5.84
C GLY A 38 -11.24 -3.53 -6.82
N ILE A 39 -11.84 -3.43 -8.01
CA ILE A 39 -11.69 -4.44 -9.07
C ILE A 39 -10.23 -4.53 -9.52
N ALA A 40 -9.58 -3.39 -9.76
CA ALA A 40 -8.18 -3.35 -10.16
C ALA A 40 -7.28 -4.03 -9.10
N MET A 41 -7.54 -3.80 -7.81
CA MET A 41 -6.81 -4.46 -6.71
C MET A 41 -6.96 -5.98 -6.74
N ILE A 42 -8.18 -6.50 -6.95
CA ILE A 42 -8.42 -7.94 -7.04
C ILE A 42 -7.74 -8.52 -8.28
N ILE A 43 -7.84 -7.86 -9.44
CA ILE A 43 -7.21 -8.32 -10.69
C ILE A 43 -5.69 -8.40 -10.49
N VAL A 44 -5.06 -7.34 -9.99
CA VAL A 44 -3.61 -7.32 -9.75
C VAL A 44 -3.23 -8.38 -8.71
N GLY A 45 -4.00 -8.56 -7.64
CA GLY A 45 -3.74 -9.59 -6.64
C GLY A 45 -3.80 -11.00 -7.21
N VAL A 46 -4.84 -11.33 -7.98
CA VAL A 46 -4.99 -12.64 -8.64
C VAL A 46 -3.93 -12.86 -9.72
N TRP A 47 -3.64 -11.83 -10.52
CA TRP A 47 -2.55 -11.86 -11.51
C TRP A 47 -1.21 -12.17 -10.85
N THR A 48 -0.95 -11.52 -9.72
CA THR A 48 0.25 -11.71 -8.92
C THR A 48 0.35 -13.15 -8.41
N LEU A 49 -0.76 -13.74 -7.93
CA LEU A 49 -0.79 -15.16 -7.55
C LEU A 49 -0.52 -16.10 -8.73
N TYR A 50 -1.13 -15.83 -9.89
CA TYR A 50 -1.06 -16.73 -11.04
C TYR A 50 0.32 -16.75 -11.72
N TYR A 51 0.92 -15.58 -11.93
CA TYR A 51 2.21 -15.49 -12.63
C TYR A 51 3.40 -15.88 -11.76
N GLU A 52 3.28 -15.70 -10.45
CA GLU A 52 4.31 -16.11 -9.49
C GLU A 52 4.13 -17.57 -9.03
N GLU A 53 3.08 -18.28 -9.49
CA GLU A 53 2.94 -19.72 -9.24
C GLU A 53 4.12 -20.53 -9.76
N GLN A 54 4.73 -20.08 -10.86
CA GLN A 54 5.91 -20.74 -11.43
C GLN A 54 7.16 -20.62 -10.52
N TYR A 55 7.10 -19.87 -9.43
CA TYR A 55 8.14 -19.71 -8.41
C TYR A 55 7.70 -20.15 -7.01
N HIS A 56 6.55 -20.82 -6.87
CA HIS A 56 5.98 -21.29 -5.58
C HIS A 56 6.93 -22.16 -4.75
N LEU A 57 7.86 -22.86 -5.38
CA LEU A 57 8.90 -23.67 -4.71
C LEU A 57 10.14 -22.86 -4.29
N LEU A 58 10.28 -21.61 -4.75
CA LEU A 58 11.46 -20.75 -4.60
C LEU A 58 11.22 -19.51 -3.73
N LEU A 59 9.97 -19.06 -3.57
CA LEU A 59 9.60 -17.84 -2.84
C LEU A 59 8.76 -18.11 -1.58
N GLY A 60 8.94 -19.26 -0.93
CA GLY A 60 8.20 -19.76 0.25
C GLY A 60 8.23 -18.89 1.53
N SER A 61 8.04 -17.59 1.39
CA SER A 61 7.85 -16.63 2.47
C SER A 61 6.35 -16.41 2.64
N THR A 62 5.79 -16.94 3.71
CA THR A 62 4.41 -16.73 4.17
C THR A 62 3.98 -15.25 4.08
N ARG A 63 4.94 -14.32 4.21
CA ARG A 63 4.72 -12.87 4.15
C ARG A 63 4.20 -12.40 2.79
N TYR A 64 4.68 -12.98 1.70
CA TYR A 64 4.25 -12.60 0.35
C TYR A 64 2.77 -12.94 0.13
N LEU A 65 2.39 -14.16 0.47
CA LEU A 65 0.99 -14.61 0.41
C LEU A 65 0.07 -13.77 1.32
N ILE A 66 0.55 -13.37 2.49
CA ILE A 66 -0.18 -12.46 3.38
C ILE A 66 -0.43 -11.11 2.69
N ILE A 67 0.60 -10.50 2.07
CA ILE A 67 0.47 -9.20 1.40
C ILE A 67 -0.53 -9.27 0.24
N VAL A 68 -0.41 -10.29 -0.61
CA VAL A 68 -1.31 -10.46 -1.76
C VAL A 68 -2.73 -10.79 -1.31
N GLY A 69 -2.89 -11.64 -0.27
CA GLY A 69 -4.18 -11.95 0.34
C GLY A 69 -4.86 -10.71 0.94
N LEU A 70 -4.11 -9.85 1.63
CA LEU A 70 -4.61 -8.57 2.14
C LEU A 70 -5.04 -7.64 1.00
N MET A 71 -4.28 -7.57 -0.09
CA MET A 71 -4.62 -6.76 -1.27
C MET A 71 -5.97 -7.19 -1.88
N ILE A 72 -6.17 -8.49 -2.08
CA ILE A 72 -7.44 -9.04 -2.60
C ILE A 72 -8.58 -8.79 -1.60
N GLY A 73 -8.34 -9.05 -0.31
CA GLY A 73 -9.34 -8.85 0.75
C GLY A 73 -9.81 -7.39 0.86
N ILE A 74 -8.87 -6.44 0.86
CA ILE A 74 -9.19 -5.01 0.88
C ILE A 74 -9.96 -4.61 -0.38
N GLY A 75 -9.55 -5.08 -1.56
CA GLY A 75 -10.27 -4.84 -2.81
C GLY A 75 -11.73 -5.33 -2.75
N GLY A 76 -11.97 -6.51 -2.17
CA GLY A 76 -13.31 -7.04 -1.96
C GLY A 76 -14.16 -6.18 -1.01
N VAL A 77 -13.59 -5.76 0.12
CA VAL A 77 -14.27 -4.86 1.07
C VAL A 77 -14.64 -3.52 0.40
N VAL A 78 -13.73 -2.94 -0.37
CA VAL A 78 -13.98 -1.69 -1.11
C VAL A 78 -15.16 -1.86 -2.07
N ILE A 79 -15.21 -2.95 -2.85
CA ILE A 79 -16.33 -3.23 -3.75
C ILE A 79 -17.66 -3.32 -2.99
N LEU A 80 -17.70 -4.06 -1.88
CA LEU A 80 -18.91 -4.21 -1.06
C LEU A 80 -19.40 -2.87 -0.50
N VAL A 81 -18.49 -2.06 0.03
CA VAL A 81 -18.81 -0.72 0.56
C VAL A 81 -19.34 0.18 -0.55
N CYS A 82 -18.73 0.18 -1.73
CA CYS A 82 -19.19 0.96 -2.88
C CYS A 82 -20.55 0.51 -3.41
N VAL A 83 -20.81 -0.79 -3.45
CA VAL A 83 -22.11 -1.38 -3.80
C VAL A 83 -23.17 -0.88 -2.83
N CYS A 84 -22.95 -0.99 -1.52
CA CYS A 84 -23.88 -0.47 -0.51
C CYS A 84 -24.13 1.04 -0.66
N GLY A 85 -23.07 1.82 -0.89
CA GLY A 85 -23.19 3.27 -1.11
C GLY A 85 -24.00 3.64 -2.35
N CYS A 86 -23.74 2.97 -3.47
CA CYS A 86 -24.45 3.19 -4.73
C CYS A 86 -25.93 2.78 -4.63
N TYR A 87 -26.22 1.56 -4.16
CA TYR A 87 -27.60 1.10 -3.96
C TYR A 87 -28.36 1.95 -2.94
N GLY A 88 -27.72 2.31 -1.83
CA GLY A 88 -28.31 3.19 -0.82
C GLY A 88 -28.66 4.58 -1.38
N THR A 89 -27.80 5.15 -2.21
CA THR A 89 -28.01 6.46 -2.85
C THR A 89 -29.09 6.40 -3.93
N MET A 90 -29.10 5.35 -4.76
CA MET A 90 -30.08 5.19 -5.84
C MET A 90 -31.49 4.89 -5.32
N LYS A 91 -31.60 4.06 -4.29
CA LYS A 91 -32.88 3.64 -3.71
C LYS A 91 -33.33 4.52 -2.55
N GLU A 92 -32.56 5.55 -2.20
CA GLU A 92 -32.82 6.41 -1.04
C GLU A 92 -33.03 5.59 0.25
N HIS A 93 -32.38 4.43 0.36
CA HIS A 93 -32.66 3.47 1.42
C HIS A 93 -31.84 3.81 2.67
N ARG A 94 -32.52 4.38 3.67
CA ARG A 94 -31.94 4.88 4.92
C ARG A 94 -30.92 3.93 5.55
N TYR A 95 -31.30 2.66 5.76
CA TYR A 95 -30.39 1.71 6.42
C TYR A 95 -29.13 1.38 5.61
N LEU A 96 -29.20 1.43 4.27
CA LEU A 96 -28.03 1.19 3.42
C LEU A 96 -27.08 2.40 3.45
N LEU A 97 -27.63 3.62 3.42
CA LEU A 97 -26.85 4.85 3.60
C LEU A 97 -26.20 4.93 4.99
N LEU A 98 -26.91 4.51 6.04
CA LEU A 98 -26.38 4.45 7.40
C LEU A 98 -25.27 3.38 7.52
N THR A 99 -25.46 2.21 6.91
CA THR A 99 -24.41 1.18 6.84
C THR A 99 -23.18 1.70 6.10
N PHE A 100 -23.36 2.36 4.95
CA PHE A 100 -22.27 2.97 4.20
C PHE A 100 -21.51 4.00 5.04
N MET A 101 -22.21 4.88 5.76
CA MET A 101 -21.58 5.85 6.67
C MET A 101 -20.78 5.16 7.77
N ILE A 102 -21.34 4.18 8.46
CA ILE A 102 -20.65 3.46 9.54
C ILE A 102 -19.37 2.80 9.01
N MET A 103 -19.44 2.14 7.85
CA MET A 103 -18.28 1.51 7.23
C MET A 103 -17.19 2.54 6.88
N LEU A 104 -17.56 3.69 6.30
CA LEU A 104 -16.61 4.76 6.05
C LEU A 104 -16.02 5.32 7.36
N SER A 105 -16.80 5.50 8.42
CA SER A 105 -16.27 5.96 9.70
C SER A 105 -15.29 4.95 10.32
N LEU A 106 -15.60 3.66 10.26
CA LEU A 106 -14.72 2.59 10.76
C LEU A 106 -13.39 2.55 10.00
N ILE A 107 -13.44 2.60 8.66
CA ILE A 107 -12.24 2.61 7.82
C ILE A 107 -11.39 3.85 8.14
N PHE A 108 -12.00 5.02 8.36
CA PHE A 108 -11.28 6.24 8.70
C PHE A 108 -10.57 6.13 10.05
N ILE A 109 -11.23 5.54 11.06
CA ILE A 109 -10.62 5.31 12.37
C ILE A 109 -9.44 4.34 12.26
N ILE A 110 -9.60 3.23 11.54
CA ILE A 110 -8.51 2.27 11.29
C ILE A 110 -7.34 2.95 10.59
N GLN A 111 -7.62 3.74 9.56
CA GLN A 111 -6.60 4.48 8.81
C GLN A 111 -5.82 5.45 9.71
N LEU A 112 -6.53 6.19 10.56
CA LEU A 112 -5.92 7.10 11.53
C LEU A 112 -5.05 6.34 12.54
N SER A 113 -5.55 5.22 13.08
CA SER A 113 -4.81 4.37 14.01
C SER A 113 -3.52 3.83 13.39
N VAL A 114 -3.58 3.31 12.15
CA VAL A 114 -2.40 2.83 11.41
C VAL A 114 -1.41 3.98 11.20
N GLY A 115 -1.87 5.17 10.82
CA GLY A 115 -1.03 6.35 10.66
C GLY A 115 -0.31 6.75 11.96
N ILE A 116 -1.03 6.75 13.08
CA ILE A 116 -0.47 7.07 14.41
C ILE A 116 0.58 6.03 14.80
N VAL A 117 0.27 4.74 14.69
CA VAL A 117 1.20 3.65 15.00
C VAL A 117 2.46 3.75 14.13
N ALA A 118 2.31 3.94 12.82
CA ALA A 118 3.43 4.12 11.91
C ALA A 118 4.31 5.32 12.28
N PHE A 119 3.70 6.43 12.71
CA PHE A 119 4.42 7.62 13.13
C PHE A 119 5.19 7.42 14.45
N VAL A 120 4.54 6.84 15.47
CA VAL A 120 5.16 6.57 16.78
C VAL A 120 6.32 5.59 16.64
N HIS A 121 6.14 4.54 15.84
CA HIS A 121 7.14 3.48 15.65
C HIS A 121 8.12 3.75 14.49
N ARG A 122 8.15 4.97 13.93
CA ARG A 122 8.98 5.31 12.76
C ARG A 122 10.48 5.03 12.92
N TYR A 123 11.00 5.12 14.15
CA TYR A 123 12.40 4.82 14.43
C TYR A 123 12.64 3.32 14.54
N GLN A 124 11.74 2.59 15.21
CA GLN A 124 11.82 1.14 15.35
C GLN A 124 11.72 0.45 13.98
N ILE A 125 10.88 0.95 13.07
CA ILE A 125 10.79 0.43 11.69
C ILE A 125 12.15 0.49 10.99
N LYS A 126 12.94 1.55 11.19
CA LYS A 126 14.28 1.66 10.60
C LYS A 126 15.26 0.65 11.19
N ASP A 127 15.21 0.45 12.51
CA ASP A 127 16.06 -0.54 13.18
C ASP A 127 15.70 -1.98 12.76
N GLU A 128 14.41 -2.27 12.57
CA GLU A 128 13.96 -3.56 12.07
C GLU A 128 14.38 -3.79 10.61
N ILE A 129 14.37 -2.76 9.75
CA ILE A 129 14.94 -2.85 8.40
C ILE A 129 16.43 -3.19 8.48
N TYR A 130 17.18 -2.55 9.38
CA TYR A 130 18.60 -2.84 9.58
C TYR A 130 18.83 -4.30 10.00
N LYS A 131 18.17 -4.75 11.07
CA LYS A 131 18.30 -6.13 11.57
C LYS A 131 17.85 -7.15 10.52
N SER A 132 16.74 -6.89 9.84
CA SER A 132 16.19 -7.75 8.80
C SER A 132 17.18 -7.88 7.64
N THR A 133 17.76 -6.77 7.17
CA THR A 133 18.77 -6.77 6.10
C THR A 133 19.98 -7.60 6.50
N LYS A 134 20.54 -7.34 7.69
CA LYS A 134 21.70 -8.08 8.21
C LYS A 134 21.43 -9.58 8.34
N ASN A 135 20.26 -9.96 8.86
CA ASN A 135 19.87 -11.36 8.98
C ASN A 135 19.67 -12.01 7.60
N THR A 136 19.06 -11.29 6.67
CA THR A 136 18.80 -11.79 5.31
C THR A 136 20.09 -11.95 4.51
N MET A 137 21.12 -11.13 4.74
CA MET A 137 22.45 -11.32 4.13
C MET A 137 23.06 -12.69 4.43
N ASN A 138 22.74 -13.31 5.57
CA ASN A 138 23.22 -14.67 5.88
C ASN A 138 22.62 -15.75 4.98
N LEU A 139 21.52 -15.45 4.29
CA LEU A 139 20.88 -16.36 3.33
C LEU A 139 21.43 -16.18 1.91
N TYR A 140 22.29 -15.19 1.67
CA TYR A 140 22.89 -14.95 0.37
C TYR A 140 23.76 -16.13 -0.09
N GLY A 141 23.59 -16.57 -1.34
CA GLY A 141 24.24 -17.75 -1.92
C GLY A 141 23.55 -19.08 -1.58
N SER A 142 22.74 -19.14 -0.50
CA SER A 142 21.95 -20.31 -0.13
C SER A 142 20.53 -20.23 -0.70
N ASP A 143 19.89 -19.07 -0.53
CA ASP A 143 18.57 -18.76 -1.07
C ASP A 143 18.72 -17.99 -2.39
N LYS A 144 18.17 -18.54 -3.47
CA LYS A 144 18.25 -17.95 -4.82
C LYS A 144 17.52 -16.61 -4.89
N GLY A 145 16.36 -16.48 -4.24
CA GLY A 145 15.56 -15.25 -4.24
C GLY A 145 16.29 -14.12 -3.50
N VAL A 146 16.87 -14.43 -2.34
CA VAL A 146 17.72 -13.49 -1.58
C VAL A 146 18.94 -13.08 -2.40
N THR A 147 19.61 -14.04 -3.05
CA THR A 147 20.79 -13.77 -3.88
C THR A 147 20.48 -12.79 -5.00
N VAL A 148 19.42 -13.06 -5.78
CA VAL A 148 18.97 -12.17 -6.87
C VAL A 148 18.56 -10.80 -6.34
N ALA A 149 17.89 -10.73 -5.19
CA ALA A 149 17.48 -9.48 -4.58
C ALA A 149 18.68 -8.60 -4.18
N PHE A 150 19.69 -9.18 -3.52
CA PHE A 150 20.92 -8.47 -3.17
C PHE A 150 21.75 -8.10 -4.40
N ASP A 151 21.83 -8.97 -5.42
CA ASP A 151 22.56 -8.66 -6.66
C ASP A 151 21.97 -7.44 -7.37
N LYS A 152 20.63 -7.38 -7.46
CA LYS A 152 19.93 -6.19 -7.96
C LYS A 152 20.15 -5.00 -7.06
N LEU A 153 20.06 -5.15 -5.74
CA LEU A 153 20.28 -4.07 -4.77
C LEU A 153 21.67 -3.44 -4.96
N HIS A 154 22.73 -4.26 -4.99
CA HIS A 154 24.10 -3.77 -5.14
C HIS A 154 24.30 -2.98 -6.44
N GLN A 155 23.78 -3.49 -7.56
CA GLN A 155 23.96 -2.88 -8.87
C GLN A 155 23.07 -1.65 -9.09
N SER A 156 21.81 -1.71 -8.67
CA SER A 156 20.86 -0.60 -8.82
C SER A 156 21.23 0.59 -7.94
N PHE A 157 21.71 0.34 -6.71
CA PHE A 157 22.02 1.39 -5.74
C PHE A 157 23.51 1.65 -5.57
N LYS A 158 24.38 0.98 -6.35
CA LYS A 158 25.84 1.20 -6.35
C LYS A 158 26.43 1.11 -4.94
N CYS A 159 26.01 0.10 -4.20
CA CYS A 159 26.34 -0.13 -2.79
C CYS A 159 26.80 -1.58 -2.57
N CYS A 160 27.36 -1.88 -1.42
CA CYS A 160 27.76 -3.24 -1.05
C CYS A 160 27.58 -3.50 0.45
N GLY A 161 26.92 -4.62 0.78
CA GLY A 161 26.67 -5.02 2.17
C GLY A 161 25.58 -4.19 2.85
N ASP A 162 25.49 -4.25 4.17
CA ASP A 162 24.48 -3.51 4.94
C ASP A 162 24.90 -2.05 5.20
N LEU A 163 25.84 -1.81 6.12
CA LEU A 163 26.44 -0.50 6.44
C LEU A 163 27.78 -0.29 5.71
N SER A 164 28.43 -1.38 5.30
CA SER A 164 29.70 -1.32 4.57
C SER A 164 29.93 -2.62 3.81
N TYR A 165 30.77 -2.54 2.76
CA TYR A 165 31.26 -3.72 2.04
C TYR A 165 31.92 -4.75 2.99
N ALA A 166 32.55 -4.28 4.06
CA ALA A 166 33.24 -5.13 5.03
C ALA A 166 32.29 -6.05 5.82
N SER A 167 30.99 -5.72 5.87
CA SER A 167 30.00 -6.52 6.59
C SER A 167 29.84 -7.93 6.04
N TRP A 168 30.16 -8.14 4.77
CA TRP A 168 30.22 -9.47 4.17
C TRP A 168 31.16 -10.42 4.93
N ASN A 169 32.25 -9.93 5.54
CA ASN A 169 33.16 -10.76 6.33
C ASN A 169 32.48 -11.41 7.56
N SER A 170 31.37 -10.84 8.04
CA SER A 170 30.62 -11.34 9.20
C SER A 170 29.43 -12.22 8.84
N THR A 171 29.22 -12.51 7.55
CA THR A 171 28.08 -13.30 7.07
C THR A 171 28.41 -14.79 6.94
N ALA A 172 27.39 -15.63 7.01
CA ALA A 172 27.52 -17.06 6.69
C ALA A 172 28.03 -17.31 5.25
N TRP A 173 27.68 -16.42 4.30
CA TRP A 173 28.16 -16.48 2.92
C TRP A 173 29.69 -16.50 2.84
N LYS A 174 30.38 -15.70 3.65
CA LYS A 174 31.85 -15.60 3.61
C LYS A 174 32.54 -16.95 3.86
N GLN A 175 31.94 -17.78 4.72
CA GLN A 175 32.44 -19.10 5.11
C GLN A 175 31.99 -20.20 4.14
N SER A 176 31.08 -19.90 3.21
CA SER A 176 30.58 -20.85 2.23
C SER A 176 31.54 -21.03 1.05
N GLU A 177 31.47 -22.19 0.39
CA GLU A 177 32.24 -22.45 -0.84
C GLU A 177 31.87 -21.47 -1.97
N VAL A 178 30.63 -20.96 -1.97
CA VAL A 178 30.10 -19.99 -2.95
C VAL A 178 30.90 -18.68 -2.93
N SER A 179 31.46 -18.30 -1.78
CA SER A 179 32.31 -17.11 -1.66
C SER A 179 33.57 -17.21 -2.53
N GLY A 180 34.11 -18.42 -2.76
CA GLY A 180 35.24 -18.61 -3.67
C GLY A 180 36.50 -17.79 -3.32
N ASN A 181 36.70 -17.51 -2.02
CA ASN A 181 37.71 -16.59 -1.47
C ASN A 181 37.55 -15.12 -1.87
N ASN A 182 36.39 -14.71 -2.39
CA ASN A 182 36.09 -13.30 -2.60
C ASN A 182 35.96 -12.54 -1.27
N THR A 183 36.29 -11.25 -1.26
CA THR A 183 36.05 -10.38 -0.10
C THR A 183 34.59 -9.95 -0.02
N VAL A 184 33.94 -9.77 -1.17
CA VAL A 184 32.53 -9.40 -1.34
C VAL A 184 31.91 -10.19 -2.51
N PRO A 185 30.58 -10.31 -2.60
CA PRO A 185 29.95 -10.91 -3.78
C PRO A 185 30.31 -10.18 -5.07
N ASP A 186 30.33 -10.89 -6.21
CA ASP A 186 30.69 -10.29 -7.50
C ASP A 186 29.70 -9.19 -7.94
N SER A 187 28.47 -9.20 -7.43
CA SER A 187 27.50 -8.13 -7.62
C SER A 187 27.85 -6.83 -6.89
N CYS A 188 28.82 -6.82 -5.98
CA CYS A 188 29.36 -5.60 -5.39
C CYS A 188 30.39 -4.88 -6.29
N CYS A 189 30.82 -5.51 -7.38
CA CYS A 189 31.78 -4.90 -8.29
C CYS A 189 31.10 -3.86 -9.18
N LYS A 190 31.82 -2.78 -9.49
CA LYS A 190 31.34 -1.75 -10.44
C LYS A 190 31.14 -2.32 -11.85
N THR A 191 31.95 -3.30 -12.20
CA THR A 191 31.81 -4.10 -13.43
C THR A 191 31.75 -5.58 -13.03
N PRO A 192 30.54 -6.15 -12.89
CA PRO A 192 30.37 -7.54 -12.49
C PRO A 192 31.10 -8.48 -13.45
N SER A 193 31.98 -9.30 -12.90
CA SER A 193 32.67 -10.36 -13.62
C SER A 193 33.03 -11.46 -12.64
N LEU A 194 33.23 -12.68 -13.16
CA LEU A 194 33.51 -13.83 -12.31
C LEU A 194 34.74 -13.58 -11.42
N LYS A 195 34.56 -13.69 -10.09
CA LYS A 195 35.61 -13.48 -9.06
C LYS A 195 36.18 -12.06 -9.00
N CYS A 196 35.49 -11.07 -9.53
CA CYS A 196 35.91 -9.67 -9.38
C CYS A 196 35.94 -9.22 -7.91
N GLY A 197 35.09 -9.82 -7.06
CA GLY A 197 34.97 -9.53 -5.64
C GLY A 197 36.19 -9.95 -4.82
N LYS A 198 37.21 -10.57 -5.43
CA LYS A 198 38.48 -10.91 -4.76
C LYS A 198 39.39 -9.70 -4.54
N ARG A 199 39.35 -8.71 -5.43
CA ARG A 199 40.22 -7.53 -5.34
C ARG A 199 39.52 -6.40 -4.59
N ASP A 200 39.94 -6.18 -3.36
CA ASP A 200 39.49 -5.03 -2.57
C ASP A 200 40.19 -3.75 -3.04
N HIS A 201 39.53 -2.99 -3.91
CA HIS A 201 40.03 -1.69 -4.41
C HIS A 201 38.86 -0.72 -4.65
N PRO A 202 38.96 0.57 -4.27
CA PRO A 202 37.88 1.55 -4.45
C PRO A 202 37.39 1.73 -5.89
N SER A 203 38.25 1.51 -6.88
CA SER A 203 37.87 1.55 -8.30
C SER A 203 37.16 0.28 -8.79
N ASN A 204 37.22 -0.82 -8.03
CA ASN A 204 36.69 -2.13 -8.43
C ASN A 204 35.34 -2.44 -7.76
N ILE A 205 35.18 -2.11 -6.48
CA ILE A 205 33.99 -2.43 -5.69
C ILE A 205 33.28 -1.17 -5.18
N TYR A 206 31.97 -1.27 -4.96
CA TYR A 206 31.24 -0.31 -4.15
C TYR A 206 31.61 -0.49 -2.67
N ARG A 207 31.86 0.62 -1.97
CA ARG A 207 32.29 0.60 -0.55
C ARG A 207 31.22 1.08 0.42
N GLU A 208 30.25 1.84 -0.08
CA GLU A 208 29.11 2.35 0.69
C GLU A 208 28.12 1.24 1.01
N GLY A 209 27.55 1.27 2.21
CA GLY A 209 26.52 0.32 2.64
C GLY A 209 25.17 0.58 1.97
N CYS A 210 24.42 -0.48 1.67
CA CYS A 210 23.13 -0.37 1.01
C CYS A 210 22.00 0.17 1.90
N ILE A 211 22.13 0.13 3.22
CA ILE A 211 21.04 0.54 4.12
C ILE A 211 20.75 2.04 4.03
N TRP A 212 21.76 2.86 3.79
CA TRP A 212 21.56 4.30 3.63
C TRP A 212 20.72 4.59 2.38
N GLU A 213 21.11 4.02 1.24
CA GLU A 213 20.38 4.13 -0.03
C GLU A 213 18.97 3.57 0.07
N LEU A 214 18.84 2.40 0.70
CA LEU A 214 17.55 1.76 0.93
C LEU A 214 16.64 2.63 1.81
N THR A 215 17.20 3.30 2.83
CA THR A 215 16.45 4.22 3.69
C THR A 215 15.99 5.47 2.95
N ILE A 216 16.79 5.99 2.02
CA ILE A 216 16.40 7.12 1.16
C ILE A 216 15.25 6.70 0.25
N LEU A 217 15.39 5.57 -0.45
CA LEU A 217 14.35 5.01 -1.31
C LEU A 217 13.04 4.78 -0.55
N PHE A 218 13.11 4.14 0.62
CA PHE A 218 11.92 3.91 1.45
C PHE A 218 11.26 5.21 1.90
N LYS A 219 12.04 6.26 2.24
CA LYS A 219 11.46 7.55 2.63
C LYS A 219 10.66 8.18 1.49
N GLU A 220 11.16 8.12 0.25
CA GLU A 220 10.46 8.66 -0.92
C GLU A 220 9.16 7.89 -1.18
N HIS A 221 9.20 6.57 -1.17
CA HIS A 221 7.99 5.76 -1.34
C HIS A 221 7.01 5.93 -0.18
N LEU A 222 7.48 6.01 1.07
CA LEU A 222 6.62 6.27 2.23
C LEU A 222 5.98 7.65 2.18
N LEU A 223 6.66 8.66 1.62
CA LEU A 223 6.07 9.98 1.38
C LEU A 223 4.91 9.91 0.38
N ILE A 224 5.08 9.18 -0.72
CA ILE A 224 4.02 8.98 -1.72
C ILE A 224 2.85 8.20 -1.11
N LEU A 225 3.12 7.10 -0.40
CA LEU A 225 2.09 6.33 0.28
C LEU A 225 1.36 7.19 1.33
N GLY A 226 2.10 7.97 2.11
CA GLY A 226 1.55 8.90 3.10
C GLY A 226 0.63 9.96 2.47
N SER A 227 1.05 10.57 1.36
CA SER A 227 0.25 11.58 0.67
C SER A 227 -1.03 11.00 0.06
N VAL A 228 -0.95 9.81 -0.54
CA VAL A 228 -2.13 9.07 -1.03
C VAL A 228 -3.10 8.78 0.11
N MET A 229 -2.60 8.31 1.26
CA MET A 229 -3.44 8.02 2.42
C MET A 229 -4.14 9.26 2.96
N ILE A 230 -3.44 10.39 3.08
CA ILE A 230 -4.05 11.67 3.50
C ILE A 230 -5.13 12.10 2.50
N GLY A 231 -4.88 11.96 1.19
CA GLY A 231 -5.86 12.24 0.15
C GLY A 231 -7.10 11.37 0.26
N ILE A 232 -6.93 10.07 0.49
CA ILE A 232 -8.04 9.12 0.73
C ILE A 232 -8.83 9.52 1.97
N SER A 233 -8.16 9.87 3.08
CA SER A 233 -8.83 10.31 4.31
C SER A 233 -9.69 11.56 4.09
N PHE A 234 -9.18 12.53 3.32
CA PHE A 234 -9.94 13.73 2.98
C PHE A 234 -11.18 13.42 2.13
N LEU A 235 -11.01 12.60 1.10
CA LEU A 235 -12.11 12.11 0.26
C LEU A 235 -13.17 11.35 1.06
N GLN A 236 -12.75 10.54 2.02
CA GLN A 236 -13.62 9.80 2.91
C GLN A 236 -14.43 10.69 3.84
N LEU A 237 -13.84 11.76 4.38
CA LEU A 237 -14.57 12.76 5.15
C LEU A 237 -15.65 13.45 4.31
N ILE A 238 -15.34 13.81 3.06
CA ILE A 238 -16.33 14.35 2.13
C ILE A 238 -17.47 13.35 1.92
N GLY A 239 -17.16 12.08 1.69
CA GLY A 239 -18.17 11.02 1.53
C GLY A 239 -19.07 10.86 2.75
N ILE A 240 -18.52 10.93 3.96
CA ILE A 240 -19.28 10.90 5.22
C ILE A 240 -20.21 12.11 5.31
N LEU A 241 -19.70 13.33 5.08
CA LEU A 241 -20.50 14.55 5.12
C LEU A 241 -21.64 14.53 4.10
N MET A 242 -21.35 14.09 2.88
CA MET A 242 -22.38 13.93 1.84
C MET A 242 -23.44 12.90 2.26
N THR A 243 -23.03 11.78 2.86
CA THR A 243 -23.96 10.76 3.35
C THR A 243 -24.82 11.27 4.51
N ILE A 244 -24.26 12.08 5.42
CA ILE A 244 -25.02 12.74 6.49
C ILE A 244 -26.10 13.66 5.89
N CYS A 245 -25.73 14.48 4.91
CA CYS A 245 -26.67 15.36 4.23
C CYS A 245 -27.77 14.57 3.52
N ALA A 246 -27.41 13.46 2.85
CA ALA A 246 -28.37 12.59 2.18
C ALA A 246 -29.32 11.91 3.18
N LEU A 247 -28.82 11.42 4.32
CA LEU A 247 -29.65 10.82 5.37
C LEU A 247 -30.62 11.82 5.98
N ARG A 248 -30.18 13.04 6.31
CA ARG A 248 -31.08 14.09 6.83
C ARG A 248 -32.19 14.42 5.84
N TYR A 249 -31.83 14.46 4.55
CA TYR A 249 -32.83 14.68 3.52
C TYR A 249 -33.84 13.53 3.44
N VAL A 250 -33.39 12.28 3.46
CA VAL A 250 -34.31 11.13 3.46
C VAL A 250 -35.23 11.17 4.68
N ASP A 251 -34.70 11.48 5.87
CA ASP A 251 -35.48 11.57 7.12
C ASP A 251 -36.49 12.73 7.14
N ASP A 252 -36.22 13.84 6.46
CA ASP A 252 -37.12 15.00 6.42
C ASP A 252 -38.29 14.84 5.42
N TYR A 253 -38.16 13.95 4.42
CA TYR A 253 -39.11 13.84 3.29
C TYR A 253 -39.83 12.48 3.16
N TYR A 254 -39.33 11.43 3.82
CA TYR A 254 -39.91 10.07 3.85
C TYR A 254 -40.07 9.54 5.27
#